data_AF-A0A395LWP9-F1
#
_entry.id   AF-A0A395LWP9-F1
#
_cell.length_a   1.000
_cell.length_b   1.000
_cell.length_c   1.000
_cell.angle_alpha   90.00
_cell.angle_beta   90.00
_cell.angle_gamma   90.00
#
_symmetry.space_group_name_H-M   'P 1'
#
loop_
_entity.id
_entity.type
_entity.pdbx_description
1 polymer ?
#
loop_
_entity_poly.entity_id
_entity_poly.type
_entity_poly.pdbx_seq_one_letter_code
_entity_poly.pdbx_strand_id
1 'polypeptide(L)'
;IFMHNGIISDFKRCMMRAIRQQIADPFYSHLLGTTDSEHIFHLYLSIRQEQPTLTMAEAMLETIARLNTLAEKHGSDLILNMALTDGKTIVVTRYTSIEKSATLYYTQSSPMFPEAIVVASEPLDYRDTSWQTFPLNTMMVINERNELSMIPIPNPFLKDGHLPSARPVTLKISTPTEN
;
A
#
# COMPACT_ATOMS: atom_id res chain seq x y z
N ILE A 1 3.47 11.46 -7.53
CA ILE A 1 2.81 11.67 -6.22
C ILE A 1 2.67 10.31 -5.54
N PHE A 2 2.87 10.23 -4.21
CA PHE A 2 2.72 9.01 -3.42
C PHE A 2 1.93 9.30 -2.14
N MET A 3 1.08 8.37 -1.73
CA MET A 3 0.39 8.37 -0.44
C MET A 3 0.34 6.95 0.14
N HIS A 4 0.27 6.87 1.46
CA HIS A 4 0.17 5.63 2.22
C HIS A 4 -0.75 5.86 3.42
N ASN A 5 -1.79 5.04 3.52
CA ASN A 5 -2.66 4.90 4.68
C ASN A 5 -2.45 3.51 5.26
N GLY A 6 -1.87 3.45 6.45
CA GLY A 6 -1.47 2.19 7.05
C GLY A 6 -0.35 2.38 8.05
N ILE A 7 0.39 1.31 8.27
CA ILE A 7 1.49 1.29 9.23
C ILE A 7 2.51 0.22 8.89
N ILE A 8 3.76 0.51 9.22
CA ILE A 8 4.78 -0.50 9.51
C ILE A 8 4.99 -0.55 11.04
N SER A 9 4.67 -1.68 11.70
CA SER A 9 4.88 -1.80 13.15
C SER A 9 6.38 -1.74 13.48
N ASP A 10 6.70 -1.28 14.70
CA ASP A 10 8.10 -1.15 15.16
C ASP A 10 8.98 -0.28 14.24
N PHE A 11 8.37 0.65 13.49
CA PHE A 11 9.06 1.43 12.46
C PHE A 11 10.33 2.12 12.98
N LYS A 12 10.21 2.95 14.01
CA LYS A 12 11.36 3.66 14.60
C LYS A 12 12.38 2.74 15.29
N ARG A 13 11.96 1.53 15.68
CA ARG A 13 12.80 0.59 16.45
C ARG A 13 13.74 -0.21 15.54
N CYS A 14 13.24 -0.73 14.42
CA CYS A 14 14.01 -1.60 13.53
C CYS A 14 13.77 -1.30 12.04
N MET A 15 12.51 -1.20 11.60
CA MET A 15 12.19 -1.18 10.17
C MET A 15 12.70 0.07 9.45
N MET A 16 12.69 1.24 10.09
CA MET A 16 13.23 2.49 9.52
C MET A 16 14.69 2.32 9.11
N ARG A 17 15.53 1.74 9.99
CA ARG A 17 16.94 1.47 9.69
C ARG A 17 17.08 0.42 8.59
N ALA A 18 16.29 -0.65 8.66
CA ALA A 18 16.35 -1.74 7.69
C ALA A 18 15.95 -1.30 6.28
N ILE A 19 14.92 -0.45 6.14
CA ILE A 19 14.50 0.14 4.87
C ILE A 19 15.56 1.12 4.35
N ARG A 20 16.11 1.98 5.23
CA ARG A 20 17.19 2.91 4.88
C ARG A 20 18.42 2.23 4.27
N GLN A 21 18.73 1.01 4.69
CA GLN A 21 19.85 0.23 4.13
C GLN A 21 19.60 -0.27 2.70
N GLN A 22 18.35 -0.20 2.21
CA GLN A 22 17.97 -0.60 0.86
C GLN A 22 17.63 0.61 -0.03
N ILE A 23 17.80 1.84 0.47
CA ILE A 23 17.58 3.06 -0.31
C ILE A 23 18.90 3.47 -0.96
N ALA A 24 18.89 3.69 -2.27
CA ALA A 24 20.06 4.12 -3.02
C ALA A 24 20.46 5.57 -2.69
N ASP A 25 21.76 5.86 -2.74
CA ASP A 25 22.36 7.13 -2.29
C ASP A 25 21.67 8.40 -2.84
N PRO A 26 21.31 8.51 -4.14
CA PRO A 26 20.63 9.71 -4.64
C PRO A 26 19.32 9.98 -3.90
N PHE A 27 18.53 8.93 -3.64
CA PHE A 27 17.25 9.03 -2.94
C PHE A 27 17.43 9.20 -1.44
N TYR A 28 18.47 8.60 -0.84
CA TYR A 28 18.75 8.75 0.58
C TYR A 28 18.97 10.22 0.96
N SER A 29 19.66 10.98 0.11
CA SER A 29 19.94 12.41 0.33
C SER A 29 18.69 13.29 0.39
N HIS A 30 17.57 12.81 -0.16
CA HIS A 30 16.28 13.51 -0.18
C HIS A 30 15.34 13.10 0.95
N LEU A 31 15.75 12.16 1.80
CA LEU A 31 14.94 11.69 2.91
C LEU A 31 15.03 12.68 4.08
N LEU A 32 13.95 13.44 4.30
CA LEU A 32 13.91 14.55 5.26
C LEU A 32 13.17 14.19 6.55
N GLY A 33 12.22 13.27 6.49
CA GLY A 33 11.37 12.90 7.61
C GLY A 33 11.67 11.54 8.23
N THR A 34 10.74 11.12 9.08
CA THR A 34 10.82 9.87 9.86
C THR A 34 9.53 9.06 9.77
N THR A 35 8.76 9.24 8.70
CA THR A 35 7.51 8.51 8.47
C THR A 35 7.78 7.27 7.63
N ASP A 36 7.02 6.20 7.85
CA ASP A 36 7.08 5.00 7.03
C ASP A 36 6.73 5.31 5.57
N SER A 37 5.71 6.12 5.32
CA SER A 37 5.29 6.55 3.97
C SER A 37 6.46 7.10 3.13
N GLU A 38 7.27 8.00 3.70
CA GLU A 38 8.42 8.56 2.97
C GLU A 38 9.50 7.51 2.69
N HIS A 39 9.73 6.60 3.63
CA HIS A 39 10.75 5.56 3.47
C HIS A 39 10.32 4.51 2.43
N ILE A 40 9.04 4.15 2.43
CA ILE A 40 8.46 3.27 1.40
C ILE A 40 8.62 3.92 0.01
N PHE A 41 8.34 5.22 -0.11
CA PHE A 41 8.47 5.90 -1.40
C PHE A 41 9.92 5.94 -1.90
N HIS A 42 10.90 6.25 -1.05
CA HIS A 42 12.31 6.25 -1.46
C HIS A 42 12.83 4.83 -1.75
N LEU A 43 12.31 3.80 -1.07
CA LEU A 43 12.59 2.40 -1.41
C LEU A 43 12.06 2.08 -2.82
N TYR A 44 10.82 2.45 -3.12
CA TYR A 44 10.23 2.29 -4.45
C TYR A 44 11.06 2.98 -5.54
N LEU A 45 11.52 4.22 -5.32
CA LEU A 45 12.37 4.94 -6.26
C LEU A 45 13.72 4.24 -6.47
N SER A 46 14.30 3.72 -5.40
CA SER A 46 15.55 2.95 -5.45
C SER A 46 15.40 1.70 -6.32
N ILE A 47 14.29 0.97 -6.14
CA ILE A 47 13.94 -0.20 -6.97
C ILE A 47 13.78 0.20 -8.44
N ARG A 48 13.09 1.32 -8.73
CA ARG A 48 12.92 1.82 -10.11
C ARG A 48 14.24 2.22 -10.76
N GLN A 49 15.22 2.70 -9.98
CA GLN A 49 16.56 3.00 -10.49
C GLN A 49 17.39 1.73 -10.69
N GLU A 50 17.34 0.78 -9.77
CA GLU A 50 18.02 -0.52 -9.86
C GLU A 50 17.50 -1.35 -11.03
N GLN A 51 16.19 -1.30 -11.28
CA GLN A 51 15.50 -2.11 -12.29
C GLN A 51 14.60 -1.22 -13.16
N PRO A 52 15.19 -0.42 -14.09
CA PRO A 52 14.45 0.59 -14.86
C PRO A 52 13.40 0.01 -15.81
N THR A 53 13.51 -1.27 -16.16
CA THR A 53 12.58 -1.98 -17.04
C THR A 53 11.26 -2.38 -16.36
N LEU A 54 11.20 -2.38 -15.03
CA LEU A 54 9.97 -2.71 -14.31
C LEU A 54 8.91 -1.64 -14.56
N THR A 55 7.69 -2.07 -14.88
CA THR A 55 6.52 -1.21 -14.83
C THR A 55 6.30 -0.65 -13.41
N MET A 56 5.45 0.38 -13.27
CA MET A 56 5.10 0.90 -11.95
C MET A 56 4.49 -0.18 -11.04
N ALA A 57 3.66 -1.05 -11.61
CA ALA A 57 3.02 -2.15 -10.92
C ALA A 57 4.05 -3.19 -10.42
N GLU A 58 4.98 -3.61 -11.28
CA GLU A 58 6.03 -4.57 -10.90
C GLU A 58 6.97 -4.00 -9.84
N ALA A 59 7.37 -2.73 -9.95
CA ALA A 59 8.18 -2.07 -8.94
C ALA A 59 7.44 -1.93 -7.59
N MET A 60 6.11 -1.76 -7.61
CA MET A 60 5.30 -1.75 -6.38
C MET A 60 5.21 -3.14 -5.75
N LEU A 61 5.05 -4.19 -6.56
CA LEU A 61 5.10 -5.59 -6.07
C LEU A 61 6.46 -5.91 -5.44
N GLU A 62 7.56 -5.52 -6.09
CA GLU A 62 8.91 -5.68 -5.55
C GLU A 62 9.10 -4.88 -4.25
N THR A 63 8.54 -3.68 -4.16
CA THR A 63 8.55 -2.88 -2.92
C THR A 63 7.87 -3.62 -1.78
N ILE A 64 6.68 -4.17 -2.01
CA ILE A 64 5.94 -4.97 -1.02
C ILE A 64 6.72 -6.24 -0.67
N ALA A 65 7.34 -6.91 -1.65
CA ALA A 65 8.14 -8.11 -1.41
C ALA A 65 9.35 -7.83 -0.50
N ARG A 66 10.10 -6.76 -0.75
CA ARG A 66 11.22 -6.35 0.12
C ARG A 66 10.74 -5.99 1.53
N LEU A 67 9.62 -5.27 1.64
CA LEU A 67 9.01 -4.96 2.94
C LEU A 67 8.59 -6.23 3.68
N ASN A 68 8.01 -7.23 2.99
CA ASN A 68 7.65 -8.51 3.58
C ASN A 68 8.86 -9.24 4.14
N THR A 69 9.97 -9.32 3.40
CA THR A 69 11.21 -9.92 3.88
C THR A 69 11.74 -9.22 5.13
N LEU A 70 11.71 -7.88 5.16
CA LEU A 70 12.13 -7.11 6.34
C LEU A 70 11.19 -7.34 7.53
N ALA A 71 9.89 -7.34 7.28
CA ALA A 71 8.86 -7.54 8.30
C ALA A 71 8.95 -8.94 8.92
N GLU A 72 9.17 -9.98 8.12
CA GLU A 72 9.41 -11.33 8.61
C GLU A 72 10.68 -11.40 9.47
N LYS A 73 11.78 -10.81 8.99
CA LYS A 73 13.06 -10.78 9.70
C LYS A 73 13.00 -10.06 11.05
N HIS A 74 12.26 -8.96 11.12
CA HIS A 74 12.19 -8.11 12.30
C HIS A 74 10.96 -8.37 13.17
N GLY A 75 10.04 -9.24 12.73
CA GLY A 75 8.76 -9.45 13.39
C GLY A 75 7.94 -8.16 13.42
N SER A 76 7.72 -7.56 12.26
CA SER A 76 6.88 -6.37 12.12
C SER A 76 5.61 -6.70 11.35
N ASP A 77 4.53 -5.98 11.64
CA ASP A 77 3.26 -6.08 10.92
C ASP A 77 3.19 -4.96 9.88
N LEU A 78 2.55 -5.24 8.75
CA LEU A 78 2.39 -4.33 7.62
C LEU A 78 0.89 -4.16 7.32
N ILE A 79 0.45 -2.90 7.22
CA ILE A 79 -0.83 -2.52 6.61
C ILE A 79 -0.47 -1.45 5.57
N LEU A 80 -0.67 -1.72 4.29
CA LEU A 80 -0.11 -0.91 3.19
C LEU A 80 -1.19 -0.57 2.15
N ASN A 81 -2.10 0.36 2.49
CA ASN A 81 -2.96 0.97 1.47
C ASN A 81 -2.20 2.14 0.84
N MET A 82 -1.61 1.92 -0.33
CA MET A 82 -0.76 2.90 -1.00
C MET A 82 -1.42 3.36 -2.29
N ALA A 83 -1.22 4.62 -2.66
CA ALA A 83 -1.50 5.08 -4.01
C ALA A 83 -0.31 5.85 -4.57
N LEU A 84 0.06 5.56 -5.81
CA LEU A 84 1.20 6.14 -6.51
C LEU A 84 0.79 6.51 -7.93
N THR A 85 1.22 7.68 -8.40
CA THR A 85 1.06 8.08 -9.80
C THR A 85 2.25 8.86 -10.34
N ASP A 86 2.54 8.63 -11.62
CA ASP A 86 3.46 9.42 -12.45
C ASP A 86 2.73 10.48 -13.31
N GLY A 87 1.41 10.63 -13.14
CA GLY A 87 0.55 11.51 -13.93
C GLY A 87 -0.12 10.83 -15.13
N LYS A 88 0.25 9.59 -15.47
CA LYS A 88 -0.36 8.79 -16.55
C LYS A 88 -0.91 7.46 -16.06
N THR A 89 -0.21 6.82 -15.14
CA THR A 89 -0.61 5.56 -14.52
C THR A 89 -0.82 5.79 -13.03
N ILE A 90 -1.84 5.14 -12.48
CA ILE A 90 -2.11 5.11 -11.04
C ILE A 90 -2.01 3.66 -10.58
N VAL A 91 -1.26 3.42 -9.52
CA VAL A 91 -1.20 2.14 -8.82
C VAL A 91 -1.78 2.35 -7.44
N VAL A 92 -2.75 1.52 -7.06
CA VAL A 92 -3.35 1.51 -5.71
C VAL A 92 -3.26 0.11 -5.11
N THR A 93 -2.86 -0.02 -3.86
CA THR A 93 -2.76 -1.31 -3.17
C THR A 93 -3.72 -1.36 -1.99
N ARG A 94 -4.24 -2.55 -1.71
CA ARG A 94 -4.79 -2.90 -0.39
C ARG A 94 -4.09 -4.17 0.08
N TYR A 95 -3.18 -4.04 1.03
CA TYR A 95 -2.35 -5.14 1.51
C TYR A 95 -2.22 -5.15 3.03
N THR A 96 -2.18 -6.34 3.63
CA THR A 96 -1.86 -6.51 5.05
C THR A 96 -1.11 -7.83 5.29
N SER A 97 -0.20 -7.85 6.26
CA SER A 97 0.48 -9.05 6.72
C SER A 97 -0.23 -9.73 7.92
N ILE A 98 -1.31 -9.14 8.42
CA ILE A 98 -2.05 -9.58 9.62
C ILE A 98 -3.56 -9.53 9.39
N GLU A 99 -4.35 -10.14 10.28
CA GLU A 99 -5.83 -10.14 10.17
C GLU A 99 -6.44 -8.74 10.14
N LYS A 100 -5.79 -7.77 10.79
CA LYS A 100 -6.22 -6.36 10.77
C LYS A 100 -5.85 -5.71 9.44
N SER A 101 -6.78 -4.97 8.86
CA SER A 101 -6.59 -4.25 7.60
C SER A 101 -7.21 -2.86 7.66
N ALA A 102 -6.64 -1.90 6.91
CA ALA A 102 -7.30 -0.63 6.63
C ALA A 102 -8.34 -0.83 5.52
N THR A 103 -9.50 -0.20 5.68
CA THR A 103 -10.56 -0.22 4.67
C THR A 103 -10.15 0.56 3.43
N LEU A 104 -10.65 0.10 2.29
CA LEU A 104 -10.49 0.79 1.02
C LEU A 104 -11.66 0.35 0.14
N TYR A 105 -12.22 1.31 -0.58
CA TYR A 105 -13.35 1.15 -1.47
C TYR A 105 -13.06 1.82 -2.80
N TYR A 106 -13.76 1.39 -3.83
CA TYR A 106 -13.69 2.03 -5.13
C TYR A 106 -15.04 2.01 -5.84
N THR A 107 -15.21 2.90 -6.81
CA THR A 107 -16.36 2.94 -7.72
C THR A 107 -15.91 3.44 -9.10
N GLN A 108 -16.60 2.99 -10.14
CA GLN A 108 -16.43 3.45 -11.53
C GLN A 108 -17.74 4.04 -12.09
N SER A 109 -18.79 4.09 -11.28
CA SER A 109 -20.16 4.38 -11.74
C SER A 109 -20.93 5.27 -10.75
N SER A 110 -20.22 5.98 -9.87
CA SER A 110 -20.87 6.90 -8.93
C SER A 110 -21.54 8.05 -9.68
N PRO A 111 -22.82 8.35 -9.40
CA PRO A 111 -23.50 9.51 -10.00
C PRO A 111 -22.83 10.85 -9.65
N MET A 112 -22.11 10.91 -8.51
CA MET A 112 -21.38 12.12 -8.08
C MET A 112 -20.12 12.35 -8.92
N PHE A 113 -19.54 11.29 -9.48
CA PHE A 113 -18.29 11.31 -10.23
C PHE A 113 -18.46 10.56 -11.56
N PRO A 114 -19.24 11.11 -12.51
CA PRO A 114 -19.45 10.47 -13.79
C PRO A 114 -18.11 10.32 -14.52
N GLU A 115 -17.91 9.17 -15.17
CA GLU A 115 -16.71 8.83 -15.97
C GLU A 115 -15.39 8.79 -15.19
N ALA A 116 -15.44 8.83 -13.86
CA ALA A 116 -14.27 8.76 -13.01
C ALA A 116 -14.19 7.40 -12.29
N ILE A 117 -12.95 6.98 -12.04
CA ILE A 117 -12.65 5.94 -11.06
C ILE A 117 -12.28 6.64 -9.77
N VAL A 118 -13.04 6.36 -8.71
CA VAL A 118 -12.79 6.94 -7.39
C VAL A 118 -12.34 5.83 -6.46
N VAL A 119 -11.27 6.08 -5.70
CA VAL A 119 -10.76 5.18 -4.67
C VAL A 119 -10.65 5.97 -3.36
N ALA A 120 -11.24 5.45 -2.29
CA ALA A 120 -11.30 6.13 -1.00
C ALA A 120 -11.30 5.13 0.16
N SER A 121 -10.92 5.57 1.37
CA SER A 121 -10.92 4.71 2.57
C SER A 121 -12.32 4.33 3.05
N GLU A 122 -13.34 5.10 2.66
CA GLU A 122 -14.75 4.86 2.90
C GLU A 122 -15.58 5.43 1.73
N PRO A 123 -16.81 4.92 1.47
CA PRO A 123 -17.72 5.54 0.52
C PRO A 123 -18.02 6.99 0.88
N LEU A 124 -17.96 7.89 -0.09
CA LEU A 124 -18.28 9.32 0.14
C LEU A 124 -19.78 9.57 0.33
N ASP A 125 -20.63 8.65 -0.14
CA ASP A 125 -22.06 8.60 0.15
C ASP A 125 -22.47 7.14 0.34
N TYR A 126 -22.86 6.76 1.57
CA TYR A 126 -23.28 5.39 1.87
C TYR A 126 -24.59 4.96 1.19
N ARG A 127 -25.35 5.90 0.61
CA ARG A 127 -26.55 5.59 -0.18
C ARG A 127 -26.21 5.24 -1.62
N ASP A 128 -25.01 5.57 -2.08
CA ASP A 128 -24.51 5.19 -3.38
C ASP A 128 -24.07 3.71 -3.36
N THR A 129 -24.90 2.85 -3.95
CA THR A 129 -24.68 1.40 -3.99
C THR A 129 -23.64 0.98 -5.04
N SER A 130 -23.07 1.91 -5.81
CA SER A 130 -22.01 1.61 -6.77
C SER A 130 -20.65 1.34 -6.12
N TRP A 131 -20.47 1.75 -4.86
CA TRP A 131 -19.23 1.54 -4.13
C TRP A 131 -19.01 0.07 -3.80
N GLN A 132 -17.79 -0.38 -4.06
CA GLN A 132 -17.36 -1.75 -3.82
C GLN A 132 -16.19 -1.76 -2.85
N THR A 133 -16.17 -2.75 -1.96
CA THR A 133 -14.99 -3.04 -1.14
C THR A 133 -13.83 -3.39 -2.05
N PHE A 134 -12.70 -2.70 -1.89
CA PHE A 134 -11.48 -3.00 -2.61
C PHE A 134 -10.94 -4.35 -2.13
N PRO A 135 -10.67 -5.35 -2.99
CA PRO A 135 -10.25 -6.68 -2.55
C PRO A 135 -8.96 -6.67 -1.71
N LEU A 136 -8.89 -7.49 -0.66
CA LEU A 136 -7.67 -7.60 0.15
C LEU A 136 -6.54 -8.26 -0.67
N ASN A 137 -5.29 -7.89 -0.37
CA ASN A 137 -4.08 -8.39 -1.03
C ASN A 137 -4.13 -8.23 -2.56
N THR A 138 -4.63 -7.09 -3.01
CA THR A 138 -4.82 -6.78 -4.42
C THR A 138 -4.25 -5.41 -4.73
N MET A 139 -3.75 -5.26 -5.96
CA MET A 139 -3.28 -4.01 -6.54
C MET A 139 -4.16 -3.66 -7.72
N MET A 140 -4.66 -2.43 -7.76
CA MET A 140 -5.35 -1.85 -8.90
C MET A 140 -4.35 -1.03 -9.70
N VAL A 141 -4.41 -1.16 -11.03
CA VAL A 141 -3.67 -0.33 -11.97
C VAL A 141 -4.65 0.35 -12.90
N ILE A 142 -4.60 1.68 -12.94
CA ILE A 142 -5.40 2.52 -13.83
C ILE A 142 -4.45 3.19 -14.81
N ASN A 143 -4.69 3.04 -16.11
CA ASN A 143 -3.88 3.68 -17.14
C ASN A 143 -4.47 5.03 -17.62
N GLU A 144 -3.79 5.68 -18.55
CA GLU A 144 -4.17 6.99 -19.09
C GLU A 144 -5.51 7.00 -19.85
N ARG A 145 -6.10 5.82 -20.11
CA ARG A 145 -7.40 5.65 -20.79
C ARG A 145 -8.53 5.32 -19.81
N ASN A 146 -8.29 5.45 -18.50
CA ASN A 146 -9.20 5.00 -17.44
C ASN A 146 -9.52 3.50 -17.50
N GLU A 147 -8.65 2.69 -18.11
CA GLU A 147 -8.78 1.24 -18.07
C GLU A 147 -8.18 0.73 -16.76
N LEU A 148 -8.96 -0.10 -16.07
CA LEU A 148 -8.63 -0.64 -14.76
C LEU A 148 -8.29 -2.12 -14.87
N SER A 149 -7.23 -2.53 -14.19
CA SER A 149 -6.89 -3.95 -13.97
C SER A 149 -6.59 -4.22 -12.50
N MET A 150 -6.90 -5.43 -12.06
CA MET A 150 -6.65 -5.90 -10.70
C MET A 150 -5.62 -7.03 -10.74
N ILE A 151 -4.56 -6.90 -9.95
CA ILE A 151 -3.43 -7.81 -9.89
C ILE A 151 -3.32 -8.33 -8.45
N PRO A 152 -3.32 -9.66 -8.22
CA PRO A 152 -3.13 -10.20 -6.88
C PRO A 152 -1.71 -9.88 -6.37
N ILE A 153 -1.61 -9.56 -5.08
CA ILE A 153 -0.33 -9.32 -4.39
C ILE A 153 0.03 -10.61 -3.62
N PRO A 154 1.19 -11.24 -3.91
CA PRO A 154 1.66 -12.39 -3.14
C PRO A 154 1.81 -12.05 -1.65
N ASN A 155 1.23 -12.87 -0.77
CA ASN A 155 1.26 -12.65 0.67
C ASN A 155 1.90 -13.84 1.41
N PRO A 156 3.18 -13.75 1.81
CA PRO A 156 3.88 -14.85 2.48
C PRO A 156 3.39 -15.11 3.92
N PHE A 157 2.59 -14.19 4.48
CA PHE A 157 2.03 -14.33 5.83
C PHE A 157 0.70 -15.11 5.83
N LEU A 158 0.08 -15.31 4.66
CA LEU A 158 -1.14 -16.11 4.54
C LEU A 158 -0.77 -17.60 4.60
N LYS A 159 -1.16 -18.28 5.67
CA LYS A 159 -0.94 -19.72 5.87
C LYS A 159 -2.29 -20.41 6.08
N ASP A 160 -2.55 -21.44 5.29
CA ASP A 160 -3.82 -22.20 5.32
C ASP A 160 -5.07 -21.30 5.26
N GLY A 161 -5.01 -20.21 4.48
CA GLY A 161 -6.10 -19.25 4.32
C GLY A 161 -6.24 -18.22 5.45
N HIS A 162 -5.35 -18.23 6.45
CA HIS A 162 -5.41 -17.35 7.60
C HIS A 162 -4.19 -16.44 7.70
N LEU A 163 -4.41 -15.20 8.12
CA LEU A 163 -3.35 -14.26 8.46
C LEU A 163 -3.06 -14.33 9.96
N PRO A 164 -1.84 -14.03 10.41
CA PRO A 164 -1.55 -13.96 11.84
C PRO A 164 -2.28 -12.77 12.50
N SER A 165 -2.60 -12.91 13.79
CA SER A 165 -3.20 -11.82 14.55
C SER A 165 -2.23 -10.65 14.77
N ALA A 166 -2.78 -9.46 14.91
CA ALA A 166 -2.02 -8.23 15.10
C ALA A 166 -1.20 -8.23 16.40
N ARG A 167 0.03 -7.70 16.34
CA ARG A 167 0.84 -7.48 17.54
C ARG A 167 0.29 -6.31 18.37
N PRO A 168 0.57 -6.25 19.70
CA PRO A 168 0.06 -5.17 20.57
C PRO A 168 0.39 -3.75 20.10
N VAL A 169 1.57 -3.56 19.48
CA VAL A 169 1.99 -2.27 18.93
C VAL A 169 1.07 -1.82 17.78
N THR A 170 0.58 -2.78 16.99
CA THR A 170 -0.30 -2.59 15.83
C THR A 170 -1.78 -2.47 16.23
N LEU A 171 -2.15 -2.92 17.43
CA LEU A 171 -3.51 -2.80 17.95
C LEU A 171 -3.91 -1.34 18.26
N LYS A 172 -2.96 -0.43 18.47
CA LYS A 172 -3.22 0.99 18.78
C LYS A 172 -3.81 1.83 17.64
N ILE A 173 -3.95 1.25 16.45
CA ILE A 173 -4.58 1.91 15.30
C ILE A 173 -6.09 1.95 15.56
N SER A 174 -6.64 3.15 15.72
CA SER A 174 -8.08 3.39 15.72
C SER A 174 -8.67 2.91 14.39
N THR A 175 -9.49 1.87 14.44
CA THR A 175 -10.48 1.61 13.38
C THR A 175 -11.51 2.74 13.45
N PRO A 176 -12.06 3.22 12.33
CA PRO A 176 -13.29 3.99 12.37
C PRO A 176 -14.30 3.17 13.16
N THR A 177 -14.88 3.74 14.20
CA THR A 177 -16.00 3.13 14.92
C THR A 177 -17.09 2.84 13.90
N GLU A 178 -17.49 1.58 13.75
CA GLU A 178 -18.78 1.24 13.17
C GLU A 178 -19.84 1.97 14.00
N ASN A 179 -20.41 3.04 13.42
CA ASN A 179 -21.60 3.72 13.92
C ASN A 179 -22.76 3.37 12.98
#